data_AF-E4N724-F1
#
_entry.id   AF-E4N724-F1
#
_cell.length_a   1.000
_cell.length_b   1.000
_cell.length_c   1.000
_cell.angle_alpha   90.00
_cell.angle_beta   90.00
_cell.angle_gamma   90.00
#
_symmetry.space_group_name_H-M   'P 1'
#
loop_
_entity.id
_entity.type
_entity.pdbx_description
1 polymer ?
#
loop_
_entity_poly.entity_id
_entity_poly.type
_entity_poly.pdbx_seq_one_letter_code
_entity_poly.pdbx_strand_id
1 'polypeptide(L)'
;MKAAPRAVGRRRAAQRRNRELALLLLAVAVCLAGWTSASLALRGTLPPDLARYGAGLGALALLLHLAVRRFTPYADPLILPLAVLLSGFGLVLLDRLDHSYALWHAAKGDWQKLPAAPAQVRWTVIAALLAIAVLALTDPFGKLLATGLAAALALQVFVVTGVVTGLIPLTGKALPFLAAGGSSLTANWLLTAILIKLSDAAGRTELEPAAR
;
A
#
# COMPACT_ATOMS: atom_id res chain seq x y z
N MET A 1 -40.08 -7.40 -14.93
CA MET A 1 -39.34 -6.14 -15.17
C MET A 1 -37.83 -6.40 -15.07
N LYS A 2 -37.12 -6.65 -16.18
CA LYS A 2 -35.65 -6.84 -16.16
C LYS A 2 -35.02 -5.47 -15.91
N ALA A 3 -34.27 -5.32 -14.81
CA ALA A 3 -33.52 -4.09 -14.57
C ALA A 3 -32.61 -3.82 -15.78
N ALA A 4 -32.64 -2.59 -16.31
CA ALA A 4 -31.81 -2.21 -17.45
C ALA A 4 -30.33 -2.53 -17.14
N PRO A 5 -29.56 -3.07 -18.10
CA PRO A 5 -28.19 -3.58 -17.88
C PRO A 5 -27.25 -2.56 -17.18
N ARG A 6 -27.45 -1.26 -17.42
CA ARG A 6 -26.73 -0.16 -16.74
C ARG A 6 -26.98 -0.07 -15.22
N ALA A 7 -28.19 -0.41 -14.76
CA ALA A 7 -28.53 -0.39 -13.33
C ALA A 7 -27.84 -1.52 -12.55
N VAL A 8 -27.64 -2.68 -13.19
CA VAL A 8 -26.94 -3.83 -12.61
C VAL A 8 -25.43 -3.53 -12.48
N GLY A 9 -24.83 -2.91 -13.50
CA GLY A 9 -23.42 -2.50 -13.49
C GLY A 9 -23.09 -1.52 -12.35
N ARG A 10 -23.90 -0.48 -12.16
CA ARG A 10 -23.73 0.50 -11.07
C ARG A 10 -23.84 -0.14 -9.67
N ARG A 11 -24.76 -1.09 -9.48
CA ARG A 11 -24.87 -1.83 -8.20
C ARG A 11 -23.64 -2.69 -7.92
N ARG A 12 -23.10 -3.39 -8.93
CA ARG A 12 -21.87 -4.20 -8.78
C ARG A 12 -20.65 -3.33 -8.47
N ALA A 13 -20.51 -2.17 -9.12
CA ALA A 13 -19.44 -1.21 -8.82
C ALA A 13 -19.52 -0.74 -7.35
N ALA A 14 -20.72 -0.35 -6.88
CA ALA A 14 -20.93 0.04 -5.48
C ALA A 14 -20.59 -1.09 -4.49
N GLN A 15 -20.97 -2.33 -4.80
CA GLN A 15 -20.60 -3.51 -3.98
C GLN A 15 -19.08 -3.72 -3.92
N ARG A 16 -18.35 -3.55 -5.03
CA ARG A 16 -16.88 -3.60 -5.04
C ARG A 16 -16.29 -2.55 -4.10
N ARG A 17 -16.76 -1.30 -4.16
CA ARG A 17 -16.27 -0.23 -3.28
C ARG A 17 -16.55 -0.50 -1.80
N ASN A 18 -17.72 -1.07 -1.47
CA ASN A 18 -18.04 -1.43 -0.08
C ASN A 18 -17.14 -2.58 0.43
N ARG A 19 -16.81 -3.55 -0.44
CA ARG A 19 -15.83 -4.61 -0.11
C ARG A 19 -14.44 -4.05 0.09
N GLU A 20 -13.99 -3.11 -0.75
CA GLU A 20 -12.71 -2.42 -0.57
C GLU A 20 -12.64 -1.74 0.80
N LEU A 21 -13.69 -1.00 1.19
CA LEU A 21 -13.75 -0.35 2.50
C LEU A 21 -13.67 -1.37 3.65
N ALA A 22 -14.42 -2.46 3.57
CA ALA A 22 -14.37 -3.52 4.59
C ALA A 22 -12.97 -4.15 4.70
N LEU A 23 -12.31 -4.39 3.57
CA LEU A 23 -10.96 -4.94 3.52
C LEU A 23 -9.92 -3.93 4.03
N LEU A 24 -10.12 -2.63 3.81
CA LEU A 24 -9.27 -1.59 4.40
C LEU A 24 -9.41 -1.52 5.91
N LEU A 25 -10.63 -1.61 6.44
CA LEU A 25 -10.86 -1.68 7.88
C LEU A 25 -10.19 -2.92 8.48
N LEU A 26 -10.31 -4.07 7.81
CA LEU A 26 -9.60 -5.29 8.20
C LEU A 26 -8.09 -5.10 8.17
N ALA A 27 -7.55 -4.50 7.09
CA ALA A 27 -6.11 -4.26 6.96
C ALA A 27 -5.57 -3.37 8.09
N VAL A 28 -6.26 -2.26 8.39
CA VAL A 28 -5.90 -1.37 9.50
C VAL A 28 -5.97 -2.12 10.83
N ALA A 29 -7.04 -2.90 11.07
CA ALA A 29 -7.17 -3.70 12.29
C ALA A 29 -6.03 -4.71 12.45
N VAL A 30 -5.64 -5.39 11.36
CA VAL A 30 -4.50 -6.33 11.35
C VAL A 30 -3.18 -5.61 11.67
N CYS A 31 -2.93 -4.43 11.10
CA CYS A 31 -1.74 -3.64 11.42
C CYS A 31 -1.72 -3.20 12.90
N LEU A 32 -2.86 -2.75 13.44
CA LEU A 32 -2.99 -2.37 14.86
C LEU A 32 -2.78 -3.56 15.79
N ALA A 33 -3.37 -4.72 15.47
CA ALA A 33 -3.17 -5.97 16.21
C ALA A 33 -1.70 -6.42 16.15
N GLY A 34 -1.06 -6.29 14.99
CA GLY A 34 0.36 -6.58 14.81
C GLY A 34 1.26 -5.69 15.68
N TRP A 35 0.98 -4.38 15.73
CA TRP A 35 1.81 -3.47 16.52
C TRP A 35 1.61 -3.61 18.02
N THR A 36 0.36 -3.81 18.46
CA THR A 36 0.03 -4.06 19.87
C THR A 36 0.66 -5.35 20.36
N SER A 37 0.54 -6.46 19.62
CA SER A 37 1.19 -7.72 19.96
C SER A 37 2.71 -7.60 20.00
N ALA A 38 3.32 -6.92 19.02
CA ALA A 38 4.76 -6.68 19.00
C ALA A 38 5.23 -5.82 20.19
N SER A 39 4.49 -4.76 20.53
CA SER A 39 4.83 -3.86 21.64
C SER A 39 4.70 -4.54 22.99
N LEU A 40 3.65 -5.34 23.19
CA LEU A 40 3.49 -6.16 24.40
C LEU A 40 4.63 -7.18 24.52
N ALA A 41 5.03 -7.83 23.43
CA ALA A 41 6.09 -8.82 23.44
C ALA A 41 7.48 -8.23 23.73
N LEU A 42 7.77 -7.02 23.26
CA LEU A 42 9.09 -6.38 23.40
C LEU A 42 9.21 -5.50 24.64
N ARG A 43 8.12 -4.78 24.98
CA ARG A 43 8.13 -3.68 25.95
C ARG A 43 7.22 -3.95 27.16
N GLY A 44 6.42 -5.02 27.14
CA GLY A 44 5.46 -5.36 28.20
C GLY A 44 4.32 -4.34 28.38
N THR A 45 4.21 -3.35 27.49
CA THR A 45 3.27 -2.23 27.59
C THR A 45 2.57 -2.00 26.25
N LEU A 46 1.40 -1.38 26.30
CA LEU A 46 0.70 -0.97 25.09
C LEU A 46 1.47 0.17 24.40
N PRO A 47 1.50 0.21 23.05
CA PRO A 47 2.17 1.28 22.35
C PRO A 47 1.52 2.64 22.68
N PRO A 48 2.26 3.63 23.18
CA PRO A 48 1.68 4.89 23.67
C PRO A 48 1.01 5.71 22.56
N ASP A 49 1.47 5.56 21.31
CA ASP A 49 0.95 6.25 20.14
C ASP A 49 -0.01 5.39 19.30
N LEU A 50 -0.56 4.31 19.86
CA LEU A 50 -1.48 3.38 19.17
C LEU A 50 -2.62 4.11 18.45
N ALA A 51 -3.28 5.02 19.17
CA ALA A 51 -4.40 5.79 18.62
C ALA A 51 -3.97 6.72 17.48
N ARG A 52 -2.79 7.37 17.60
CA ARG A 52 -2.28 8.28 16.57
C ARG A 52 -1.88 7.53 15.31
N TYR A 53 -1.20 6.39 15.45
CA TYR A 53 -0.86 5.54 14.32
C TYR A 53 -2.10 4.97 13.63
N GLY A 54 -3.07 4.46 14.41
CA GLY A 54 -4.34 3.96 13.89
C GLY A 54 -5.16 5.03 13.16
N ALA A 55 -5.25 6.22 13.74
CA ALA A 55 -5.92 7.35 13.11
C ALA A 55 -5.19 7.79 11.83
N GLY A 56 -3.85 7.85 11.84
CA GLY A 56 -3.05 8.22 10.67
C GLY A 56 -3.17 7.22 9.52
N LEU A 57 -3.00 5.93 9.81
CA LEU A 57 -3.13 4.86 8.81
C LEU A 57 -4.58 4.76 8.29
N GLY A 58 -5.56 4.88 9.19
CA GLY A 58 -6.99 4.89 8.83
C GLY A 58 -7.35 6.09 7.96
N ALA A 59 -6.89 7.29 8.30
CA ALA A 59 -7.11 8.49 7.50
C ALA A 59 -6.47 8.35 6.11
N LEU A 60 -5.23 7.86 6.02
CA LEU A 60 -4.55 7.61 4.75
C LEU A 60 -5.30 6.58 3.89
N ALA A 61 -5.73 5.47 4.50
CA ALA A 61 -6.54 4.44 3.83
C ALA A 61 -7.87 4.99 3.31
N LEU A 62 -8.55 5.82 4.11
CA LEU A 62 -9.80 6.47 3.72
C LEU A 62 -9.59 7.47 2.59
N LEU A 63 -8.56 8.31 2.65
CA LEU A 63 -8.25 9.26 1.58
C LEU A 63 -7.96 8.54 0.26
N LEU A 64 -7.18 7.46 0.29
CA LEU A 64 -6.94 6.63 -0.87
C LEU A 64 -8.22 5.95 -1.38
N HIS A 65 -9.06 5.42 -0.49
CA HIS A 65 -10.36 4.85 -0.87
C HIS A 65 -11.26 5.87 -1.58
N LEU A 66 -11.31 7.09 -1.05
CA LEU A 66 -12.07 8.19 -1.64
C LEU A 66 -11.50 8.59 -3.01
N ALA A 67 -10.17 8.63 -3.15
CA ALA A 67 -9.52 8.88 -4.43
C ALA A 67 -9.85 7.79 -5.45
N VAL A 68 -9.79 6.50 -5.07
CA VAL A 68 -10.17 5.40 -5.97
C VAL A 68 -11.65 5.47 -6.33
N ARG A 69 -12.54 5.72 -5.36
CA ARG A 69 -13.97 5.96 -5.64
C ARG A 69 -14.20 7.10 -6.62
N ARG A 70 -13.39 8.16 -6.55
CA ARG A 70 -13.55 9.36 -7.38
C ARG A 70 -13.00 9.21 -8.79
N PHE A 71 -11.84 8.58 -8.94
CA PHE A 71 -11.08 8.56 -10.20
C PHE A 71 -11.10 7.20 -10.90
N THR A 72 -11.25 6.11 -10.14
CA THR A 72 -11.16 4.71 -10.63
C THR A 72 -12.22 3.79 -10.01
N PRO A 73 -13.53 4.12 -10.13
CA PRO A 73 -14.61 3.43 -9.41
C PRO A 73 -14.82 1.95 -9.77
N TYR A 74 -14.33 1.50 -10.93
CA TYR A 74 -14.46 0.13 -11.44
C TYR A 74 -13.23 -0.74 -11.13
N ALA A 75 -12.19 -0.19 -10.50
CA ALA A 75 -10.99 -0.93 -10.10
C ALA A 75 -11.31 -2.14 -9.21
N ASP A 76 -10.43 -3.14 -9.23
CA ASP A 76 -10.47 -4.29 -8.33
C ASP A 76 -10.36 -3.81 -6.87
N PRO A 77 -11.31 -4.22 -6.00
CA PRO A 77 -11.32 -3.81 -4.60
C PRO A 77 -10.22 -4.40 -3.72
N LEU A 78 -9.38 -5.33 -4.21
CA LEU A 78 -8.34 -5.99 -3.41
C LEU A 78 -7.00 -5.25 -3.44
N ILE A 79 -6.70 -4.51 -4.51
CA ILE A 79 -5.37 -3.93 -4.75
C ILE A 79 -5.00 -2.91 -3.67
N LEU A 80 -5.91 -1.96 -3.37
CA LEU A 80 -5.65 -0.92 -2.39
C LEU A 80 -5.52 -1.48 -0.94
N PRO A 81 -6.42 -2.35 -0.45
CA PRO A 81 -6.27 -2.97 0.87
C PRO A 81 -4.95 -3.71 1.06
N LEU A 82 -4.48 -4.44 0.05
CA LEU A 82 -3.21 -5.17 0.15
C LEU A 82 -2.02 -4.20 0.23
N ALA A 83 -2.01 -3.13 -0.56
CA ALA A 83 -0.95 -2.12 -0.50
C ALA A 83 -0.91 -1.40 0.87
N VAL A 84 -2.09 -1.07 1.42
CA VAL A 84 -2.23 -0.46 2.76
C VAL A 84 -1.77 -1.44 3.84
N LEU A 85 -2.23 -2.69 3.79
CA LEU A 85 -1.85 -3.74 4.75
C LEU A 85 -0.33 -3.93 4.78
N LEU A 86 0.28 -4.06 3.60
CA LEU A 86 1.71 -4.34 3.50
C LEU A 86 2.55 -3.13 3.93
N SER A 87 2.13 -1.91 3.57
CA SER A 87 2.78 -0.68 4.04
C SER A 87 2.66 -0.49 5.55
N GLY A 88 1.48 -0.73 6.11
CA GLY A 88 1.22 -0.63 7.55
C GLY A 88 2.02 -1.68 8.32
N PHE A 89 2.01 -2.93 7.87
CA PHE A 89 2.78 -4.00 8.49
C PHE A 89 4.29 -3.77 8.39
N GLY A 90 4.78 -3.20 7.28
CA GLY A 90 6.18 -2.78 7.13
C GLY A 90 6.62 -1.76 8.18
N LEU A 91 5.76 -0.77 8.49
CA LEU A 91 6.03 0.19 9.56
C LEU A 91 6.14 -0.47 10.94
N VAL A 92 5.27 -1.45 11.22
CA VAL A 92 5.31 -2.24 12.46
C VAL A 92 6.61 -3.03 12.58
N LEU A 93 7.02 -3.71 11.50
CA LEU A 93 8.26 -4.47 11.48
C LEU A 93 9.49 -3.58 11.65
N LEU A 94 9.47 -2.36 11.09
CA LEU A 94 10.56 -1.41 11.25
C LEU A 94 10.63 -0.84 12.66
N ASP A 95 9.51 -0.50 13.29
CA ASP A 95 9.53 -0.08 14.71
C ASP A 95 10.07 -1.20 15.61
N ARG A 96 9.67 -2.44 15.32
CA ARG A 96 10.19 -3.64 16.00
C ARG A 96 11.70 -3.80 15.80
N LEU A 97 12.19 -3.63 14.58
CA LEU A 97 13.62 -3.69 14.27
C LEU A 97 14.39 -2.53 14.91
N ASP A 98 13.93 -1.29 14.79
CA ASP A 98 14.55 -0.11 15.37
C ASP A 98 14.74 -0.28 16.88
N HIS A 99 13.73 -0.81 17.58
CA HIS A 99 13.84 -1.11 19.01
C HIS A 99 14.85 -2.22 19.30
N SER A 100 14.82 -3.30 18.51
CA SER A 100 15.73 -4.44 18.70
C SER A 100 17.19 -4.05 18.43
N TYR A 101 17.42 -3.22 17.40
CA TYR A 101 18.72 -2.65 17.09
C TYR A 101 19.19 -1.69 18.18
N ALA A 102 18.30 -0.84 18.73
CA ALA A 102 18.65 0.03 19.83
C ALA A 102 19.16 -0.76 21.05
N LEU A 103 18.48 -1.86 21.43
CA LEU A 103 18.92 -2.72 22.54
C LEU A 103 20.28 -3.39 22.26
N TRP A 104 20.48 -3.91 21.05
CA TRP A 104 21.73 -4.59 20.67
C TRP A 104 22.93 -3.63 20.56
N HIS A 105 22.71 -2.42 20.06
CA HIS A 105 23.73 -1.39 19.94
C HIS A 105 24.05 -0.72 21.28
N ALA A 106 23.05 -0.53 22.15
CA ALA A 106 23.25 -0.12 23.55
C ALA A 106 24.23 -1.05 24.27
N ALA A 107 24.05 -2.36 24.11
CA ALA A 107 24.88 -3.37 24.74
C ALA A 107 26.34 -3.36 24.25
N LYS A 108 26.61 -2.80 23.06
CA LYS A 108 27.96 -2.73 22.45
C LYS A 108 28.64 -1.37 22.61
N GLY A 109 27.96 -0.36 23.16
CA GLY A 109 28.49 1.00 23.30
C GLY A 109 28.55 1.81 21.98
N ASP A 110 28.13 1.22 20.86
CA ASP A 110 28.17 1.83 19.54
C ASP A 110 26.81 2.49 19.21
N TRP A 111 26.72 3.82 19.29
CA TRP A 111 25.53 4.55 18.84
C TRP A 111 25.86 5.46 17.64
N GLN A 112 25.30 5.14 16.46
CA GLN A 112 24.50 6.06 15.63
C GLN A 112 23.93 5.34 14.38
N LYS A 113 22.67 4.90 14.46
CA LYS A 113 21.77 4.74 13.29
C LYS A 113 20.40 5.31 13.68
N LEU A 114 19.93 6.31 12.93
CA LEU A 114 18.61 6.92 13.14
C LEU A 114 17.52 5.85 12.96
N PRO A 115 16.42 5.88 13.76
CA PRO A 115 15.31 4.96 13.59
C PRO A 115 14.71 5.08 12.18
N ALA A 116 14.49 3.96 11.51
CA ALA A 116 14.00 3.90 10.15
C ALA A 116 12.49 4.14 10.05
N ALA A 117 11.71 3.72 11.05
CA ALA A 117 10.24 3.80 11.01
C ALA A 117 9.71 5.24 10.86
N PRO A 118 10.20 6.26 11.60
CA PRO A 118 9.73 7.64 11.44
C PRO A 118 10.02 8.22 10.05
N ALA A 119 11.15 7.85 9.45
CA ALA A 119 11.46 8.25 8.08
C ALA A 119 10.52 7.57 7.08
N GLN A 120 10.22 6.29 7.30
CA GLN A 120 9.31 5.52 6.45
C GLN A 120 7.89 6.12 6.46
N VAL A 121 7.38 6.58 7.60
CA VAL A 121 6.06 7.25 7.68
C VAL A 121 5.98 8.45 6.73
N ARG A 122 6.99 9.32 6.72
CA ARG A 122 7.03 10.49 5.82
C ARG A 122 7.00 10.05 4.36
N TRP A 123 7.78 9.03 4.02
CA TRP A 123 7.80 8.48 2.67
C TRP A 123 6.46 7.83 2.29
N THR A 124 5.76 7.14 3.21
CA THR A 124 4.43 6.56 2.93
C THR A 124 3.43 7.64 2.59
N VAL A 125 3.45 8.77 3.30
CA VAL A 125 2.55 9.90 3.03
C VAL A 125 2.86 10.51 1.66
N ILE A 126 4.13 10.80 1.35
CA ILE A 126 4.54 11.34 0.05
C ILE A 126 4.11 10.39 -1.08
N ALA A 127 4.37 9.10 -0.90
CA ALA A 127 4.07 8.06 -1.85
C ALA A 127 2.55 7.91 -2.10
N ALA A 128 1.73 8.01 -1.04
CA ALA A 128 0.28 8.01 -1.14
C ALA A 128 -0.27 9.24 -1.87
N LEU A 129 0.29 10.44 -1.62
CA LEU A 129 -0.11 11.66 -2.33
C LEU A 129 0.21 11.57 -3.83
N LEU A 130 1.39 11.05 -4.17
CA LEU A 130 1.77 10.80 -5.56
C LEU A 130 0.89 9.75 -6.23
N ALA A 131 0.52 8.68 -5.50
CA ALA A 131 -0.43 7.69 -5.98
C ALA A 131 -1.79 8.33 -6.31
N ILE A 132 -2.32 9.21 -5.45
CA ILE A 132 -3.55 9.97 -5.72
C ILE A 132 -3.40 10.85 -6.96
N ALA A 133 -2.27 11.54 -7.11
CA ALA A 133 -2.00 12.36 -8.30
C ALA A 133 -2.02 11.52 -9.59
N VAL A 134 -1.42 10.32 -9.58
CA VAL A 134 -1.42 9.40 -10.73
C VAL A 134 -2.83 8.91 -11.07
N LEU A 135 -3.65 8.61 -10.05
CA LEU A 135 -5.06 8.24 -10.24
C LEU A 135 -5.86 9.37 -10.90
N ALA A 136 -5.53 10.63 -10.60
CA ALA A 136 -6.21 11.81 -11.16
C ALA A 136 -5.82 12.13 -12.61
N LEU A 137 -4.65 11.67 -13.09
CA LEU A 137 -4.24 11.90 -14.48
C LEU A 137 -5.18 11.18 -15.46
N THR A 138 -5.68 11.85 -16.50
CA THR A 138 -6.55 11.24 -17.52
C THR A 138 -5.98 11.30 -18.94
N ASP A 139 -4.78 11.88 -19.10
CA ASP A 139 -4.17 12.17 -20.38
C ASP A 139 -3.45 10.95 -21.01
N PRO A 140 -3.30 10.92 -22.35
CA PRO A 140 -2.61 9.83 -23.04
C PRO A 140 -1.14 9.70 -22.66
N PHE A 141 -0.44 10.80 -22.39
CA PHE A 141 0.96 10.80 -21.98
C PHE A 141 1.11 10.25 -20.54
N GLY A 142 0.24 10.64 -19.61
CA GLY A 142 0.18 10.07 -18.28
C GLY A 142 -0.11 8.56 -18.26
N LYS A 143 -0.77 7.99 -19.29
CA LYS A 143 -0.90 6.54 -19.46
C LYS A 143 0.43 5.87 -19.87
N LEU A 144 1.21 6.47 -20.76
CA LEU A 144 2.53 5.96 -21.16
C LEU A 144 3.55 6.04 -20.01
N LEU A 145 3.58 7.18 -19.30
CA LEU A 145 4.42 7.36 -18.11
C LEU A 145 4.05 6.35 -17.01
N ALA A 146 2.75 6.15 -16.79
CA ALA A 146 2.23 5.11 -15.91
C ALA A 146 2.72 3.72 -16.31
N THR A 147 2.62 3.33 -17.59
CA THR A 147 3.11 2.02 -18.05
C THR A 147 4.62 1.85 -17.85
N GLY A 148 5.43 2.89 -18.09
CA GLY A 148 6.88 2.87 -17.84
C GLY A 148 7.24 2.66 -16.36
N LEU A 149 6.57 3.39 -15.46
CA LEU A 149 6.72 3.19 -14.01
C LEU A 149 6.19 1.82 -13.55
N ALA A 150 5.15 1.30 -14.21
CA ALA A 150 4.60 -0.01 -13.92
C ALA A 150 5.58 -1.15 -14.26
N ALA A 151 6.19 -1.06 -15.45
CA ALA A 151 7.23 -1.98 -15.89
C ALA A 151 8.45 -1.96 -14.95
N ALA A 152 8.84 -0.78 -14.46
CA ALA A 152 9.94 -0.64 -13.50
C ALA A 152 9.70 -1.42 -12.20
N LEU A 153 8.48 -1.44 -11.66
CA LEU A 153 8.22 -2.24 -10.46
C LEU A 153 8.02 -3.72 -10.81
N ALA A 154 7.43 -4.08 -11.95
CA ALA A 154 7.35 -5.48 -12.35
C ALA A 154 8.76 -6.08 -12.41
N LEU A 155 9.72 -5.31 -12.93
CA LEU A 155 11.14 -5.63 -12.87
C LEU A 155 11.65 -5.68 -11.43
N GLN A 156 11.24 -4.77 -10.55
CA GLN A 156 11.65 -4.76 -9.15
C GLN A 156 11.13 -5.97 -8.36
N VAL A 157 9.87 -6.38 -8.56
CA VAL A 157 9.29 -7.59 -7.99
C VAL A 157 10.01 -8.83 -8.54
N PHE A 158 10.29 -8.87 -9.85
CA PHE A 158 11.06 -9.94 -10.46
C PHE A 158 12.47 -10.06 -9.85
N VAL A 159 13.20 -8.94 -9.74
CA VAL A 159 14.54 -8.90 -9.15
C VAL A 159 14.50 -9.36 -7.70
N VAL A 160 13.56 -8.86 -6.90
CA VAL A 160 13.45 -9.22 -5.48
C VAL A 160 13.05 -10.68 -5.30
N THR A 161 12.13 -11.18 -6.13
CA THR A 161 11.75 -12.59 -6.12
C THR A 161 12.96 -13.45 -6.47
N GLY A 162 13.73 -13.07 -7.51
CA GLY A 162 14.98 -13.74 -7.87
C GLY A 162 16.03 -13.73 -6.76
N VAL A 163 16.10 -12.64 -5.99
CA VAL A 163 16.97 -12.53 -4.80
C VAL A 163 16.52 -13.47 -3.68
N VAL A 164 15.21 -13.55 -3.39
CA VAL A 164 14.65 -14.43 -2.35
C VAL A 164 14.77 -15.91 -2.73
N THR A 165 14.65 -16.25 -4.01
CA THR A 165 14.79 -17.62 -4.50
C THR A 165 16.25 -18.04 -4.76
N GLY A 166 17.23 -17.16 -4.50
CA GLY A 166 18.66 -17.44 -4.72
C GLY A 166 19.07 -17.49 -6.20
N LEU A 167 18.19 -17.10 -7.12
CA LEU A 167 18.44 -16.98 -8.56
C LEU A 167 19.32 -15.76 -8.89
N ILE A 168 19.24 -14.72 -8.07
CA ILE A 168 20.01 -13.48 -8.18
C ILE A 168 20.74 -13.30 -6.85
N PRO A 169 22.06 -12.98 -6.85
CA PRO A 169 22.81 -12.82 -5.61
C PRO A 169 22.20 -11.73 -4.72
N LEU A 170 22.26 -11.96 -3.40
CA LEU A 170 21.64 -11.14 -2.36
C LEU A 170 22.14 -9.69 -2.39
N THR A 171 21.49 -8.85 -3.18
CA THR A 171 21.54 -7.40 -3.06
C THR A 171 20.53 -7.03 -1.97
N GLY A 172 20.99 -6.99 -0.72
CA GLY A 172 20.10 -6.73 0.41
C GLY A 172 19.29 -5.43 0.22
N LYS A 173 17.98 -5.49 0.53
CA LYS A 173 17.05 -4.39 0.89
C LYS A 173 15.84 -4.06 -0.02
N ALA A 174 15.09 -5.01 -0.60
CA ALA A 174 13.84 -4.58 -1.26
C ALA A 174 12.64 -5.54 -1.24
N LEU A 175 12.21 -6.06 -0.09
CA LEU A 175 10.83 -6.58 -0.02
C LEU A 175 9.83 -5.42 -0.32
N PRO A 176 8.94 -5.54 -1.33
CA PRO A 176 8.02 -4.47 -1.70
C PRO A 176 7.21 -4.01 -0.50
N PHE A 177 7.09 -2.69 -0.32
CA PHE A 177 6.42 -2.01 0.80
C PHE A 177 6.99 -2.26 2.20
N LEU A 178 7.78 -3.31 2.41
CA LEU A 178 8.36 -3.70 3.71
C LEU A 178 9.79 -3.16 3.91
N ALA A 179 10.56 -2.98 2.84
CA ALA A 179 11.96 -2.56 2.95
C ALA A 179 12.12 -1.07 3.32
N ALA A 180 13.12 -0.80 4.16
CA ALA A 180 13.54 0.56 4.51
C ALA A 180 14.21 1.26 3.32
N GLY A 181 13.43 2.03 2.55
CA GLY A 181 13.93 2.84 1.43
C GLY A 181 12.86 3.78 0.87
N GLY A 182 13.08 5.10 0.97
CA GLY A 182 12.10 6.11 0.57
C GLY A 182 11.76 6.12 -0.92
N SER A 183 12.79 5.98 -1.78
CA SER A 183 12.61 5.88 -3.24
C SER A 183 11.88 4.61 -3.64
N SER A 184 12.19 3.47 -3.01
CA SER A 184 11.49 2.20 -3.25
C SER A 184 10.02 2.28 -2.81
N LEU A 185 9.74 2.89 -1.66
CA LEU A 185 8.37 3.06 -1.18
C LEU A 185 7.56 3.95 -2.12
N THR A 186 8.16 5.04 -2.61
CA THR A 186 7.55 5.93 -3.60
C THR A 186 7.24 5.19 -4.89
N ALA A 187 8.19 4.41 -5.40
CA ALA A 187 8.00 3.58 -6.59
C ALA A 187 6.87 2.54 -6.41
N ASN A 188 6.81 1.90 -5.24
CA ASN A 188 5.79 0.90 -4.92
C ASN A 188 4.37 1.47 -4.97
N TRP A 189 4.15 2.63 -4.36
CA TRP A 189 2.85 3.30 -4.37
C TRP A 189 2.47 3.86 -5.75
N LEU A 190 3.43 4.42 -6.48
CA LEU A 190 3.21 4.87 -7.85
C LEU A 190 2.72 3.72 -8.72
N LEU A 191 3.35 2.54 -8.62
CA LEU A 191 2.84 1.37 -9.34
C LEU A 191 1.44 0.97 -8.87
N THR A 192 1.19 0.87 -7.57
CA THR A 192 -0.15 0.49 -7.09
C THR A 192 -1.23 1.39 -7.70
N ALA A 193 -0.99 2.70 -7.77
CA ALA A 193 -1.89 3.64 -8.43
C ALA A 193 -2.15 3.28 -9.90
N ILE A 194 -1.12 2.85 -10.61
CA ILE A 194 -1.22 2.45 -12.01
C ILE A 194 -1.99 1.14 -12.15
N LEU A 195 -1.73 0.16 -11.29
CA LEU A 195 -2.43 -1.12 -11.29
C LEU A 195 -3.93 -0.92 -11.02
N ILE A 196 -4.28 -0.04 -10.08
CA ILE A 196 -5.66 0.36 -9.81
C ILE A 196 -6.28 0.99 -11.06
N LYS A 197 -5.55 1.88 -11.75
CA LYS A 197 -6.02 2.57 -12.96
C LYS A 197 -6.22 1.62 -14.15
N LEU A 198 -5.33 0.65 -14.33
CA LEU A 198 -5.47 -0.37 -15.37
C LEU A 198 -6.63 -1.33 -15.04
N SER A 199 -6.75 -1.74 -13.78
CA SER A 199 -7.86 -2.55 -13.29
C SER A 199 -9.20 -1.85 -13.49
N ASP A 200 -9.26 -0.53 -13.29
CA ASP A 200 -10.45 0.26 -13.58
C ASP A 200 -10.81 0.26 -15.07
N ALA A 201 -9.82 0.43 -15.96
CA ALA A 201 -10.05 0.34 -17.40
C ALA A 201 -10.60 -1.03 -17.83
N ALA A 202 -10.09 -2.13 -17.25
CA ALA A 202 -10.62 -3.47 -17.47
C ALA A 202 -12.05 -3.62 -16.91
N GLY A 203 -12.28 -3.17 -15.67
CA GLY A 203 -13.57 -3.29 -14.98
C GLY A 203 -14.70 -2.51 -15.64
N ARG A 204 -14.41 -1.38 -16.30
CA ARG A 204 -15.41 -0.64 -17.11
C ARG A 204 -15.99 -1.50 -18.24
N THR A 205 -15.15 -2.29 -18.90
CA THR A 205 -15.55 -3.15 -20.01
C THR A 205 -16.45 -4.29 -19.54
N GLU A 206 -16.17 -4.84 -18.35
CA GLU A 206 -16.96 -5.93 -17.75
C GLU A 206 -18.29 -5.48 -17.17
N LEU A 207 -18.31 -4.33 -16.47
CA LEU A 207 -19.46 -3.88 -15.69
C LEU A 207 -20.43 -3.01 -16.49
N GLU A 208 -19.98 -2.43 -17.60
CA GLU A 208 -20.81 -1.64 -18.53
C GLU A 208 -20.49 -2.03 -19.98
N PRO A 209 -20.81 -3.27 -20.41
CA PRO A 209 -20.59 -3.70 -21.78
C PRO A 209 -21.38 -2.78 -22.71
N ALA A 210 -20.70 -2.19 -23.70
CA ALA A 210 -21.34 -1.42 -24.74
C ALA A 210 -22.46 -2.27 -25.34
N ALA A 211 -23.68 -1.74 -25.38
CA ALA A 211 -24.80 -2.39 -26.03
C ALA A 211 -24.41 -2.64 -27.49
N ARG A 212 -24.03 -3.88 -27.79
CA ARG A 212 -23.93 -4.41 -29.15
C ARG A 212 -25.28 -5.02 -29.49
#